data_AF-A0A836IH23-F1
#
_entry.id   AF-A0A836IH23-F1
#
_cell.length_a   1.000
_cell.length_b   1.000
_cell.length_c   1.000
_cell.angle_alpha   90.00
_cell.angle_beta   90.00
_cell.angle_gamma   90.00
#
_symmetry.space_group_name_H-M   'P 1'
#
loop_
_entity.id
_entity.type
_entity.pdbx_description
1 polymer ?
#
loop_
_entity_poly.entity_id
_entity_poly.type
_entity_poly.pdbx_seq_one_letter_code
_entity_poly.pdbx_strand_id
1 'polypeptide(L)'
;MRHASACHQMPRAAVALRTSGVSPVRGAALAQSMTMVTRGGTYRHFNSYHSVSSMCCRHSSSATAATTLVHKRRWQSSSAPSKDFTHITHDLVWGLWNEGNLFSLSAPELMYYLQQHQQRVGGGSAFVIDPQAKKSTLVRQVEEVLSAEQADIAVPQDVGTTVTMTGSDRVEETLDEADEYGDWGAEPGFEERRHIDYMEFNPLRMGERYEVLVPRAYQLLHSDLSADVGLTAVNPSKLPGQSKNKLAYLVSKVNVDKANEQHFCRGLEWCLANLWNTNMSGELNIGAGRAIFYRSIAKQNRNTLPLWTLQRHLYAYHPYVWFAIASASNVEAMEKLAERLGMKLVQDATTSYKIGIRRAGDLLDGELNAELRCTKLNRPWDRFLVTHYVRSQMPDLRFVVRARHPIKKRIVDAYLEADILRSTRDSVQSVLSPELGDVCYCCERVIRKWAMRTQTGVTLQLVETRRTPLIITKAGDEGERLEYEWIVVLPQKAERIDIAALSTELWDYGNLLAKELEPGMEEFLSHTMTAAASY
;
A
#
# COMPACT_ATOMS: atom_id res chain seq x y z
N MET A 1 -13.44 -16.22 58.06
CA MET A 1 -13.16 -15.64 59.40
C MET A 1 -11.83 -14.90 59.27
N ARG A 2 -11.73 -13.58 59.56
CA ARG A 2 -11.44 -12.98 60.89
C ARG A 2 -10.27 -13.71 61.59
N HIS A 3 -9.14 -13.09 61.94
CA HIS A 3 -8.94 -11.76 62.55
C HIS A 3 -7.88 -10.85 61.88
N ALA A 4 -7.66 -9.64 62.43
CA ALA A 4 -6.67 -8.64 62.01
C ALA A 4 -6.16 -7.78 63.19
N SER A 5 -4.93 -7.25 63.07
CA SER A 5 -4.27 -6.11 63.78
C SER A 5 -2.97 -5.79 63.01
N ALA A 6 -2.53 -4.56 62.69
CA ALA A 6 -2.30 -3.33 63.50
C ALA A 6 -0.98 -3.40 64.34
N CYS A 7 -0.10 -2.39 64.42
CA CYS A 7 -0.07 -1.04 63.84
C CYS A 7 1.35 -0.39 63.88
N HIS A 8 1.55 0.77 63.22
CA HIS A 8 2.62 1.78 63.45
C HIS A 8 4.10 1.38 63.07
N GLN A 9 5.07 2.29 62.88
CA GLN A 9 5.12 3.77 63.05
C GLN A 9 6.10 4.46 62.06
N MET A 10 5.98 5.78 61.87
CA MET A 10 7.00 6.66 61.24
C MET A 10 7.86 7.36 62.31
N PRO A 11 9.01 7.94 61.91
CA PRO A 11 9.38 9.25 62.42
C PRO A 11 9.61 10.30 61.32
N ARG A 12 9.16 11.53 61.60
CA ARG A 12 9.65 12.78 60.98
C ARG A 12 10.56 13.49 61.98
N ALA A 13 11.61 14.16 61.50
CA ALA A 13 12.28 15.25 62.20
C ALA A 13 12.70 16.33 61.18
N ALA A 14 12.75 17.59 61.61
CA ALA A 14 13.07 18.77 60.80
C ALA A 14 13.65 19.89 61.71
N VAL A 15 13.73 21.14 61.20
CA VAL A 15 14.39 22.36 61.76
C VAL A 15 15.86 22.49 61.28
N ALA A 16 16.35 23.47 60.50
CA ALA A 16 15.91 24.79 59.96
C ALA A 16 16.30 26.06 60.75
N LEU A 17 16.83 27.09 60.05
CA LEU A 17 16.69 28.57 60.19
C LEU A 17 17.69 29.30 59.21
N ARG A 18 17.29 30.29 58.38
CA ARG A 18 17.32 31.80 58.52
C ARG A 18 18.74 32.43 58.47
N THR A 19 19.03 33.70 58.04
CA THR A 19 18.33 34.98 57.69
C THR A 19 19.37 35.95 57.01
N SER A 20 19.13 37.13 56.39
CA SER A 20 18.05 37.73 55.57
C SER A 20 18.35 39.23 55.23
N GLY A 21 18.17 39.73 54.00
CA GLY A 21 18.27 41.16 53.61
C GLY A 21 18.19 41.34 52.08
N VAL A 22 17.41 42.21 51.40
CA VAL A 22 16.85 43.58 51.57
C VAL A 22 17.60 44.64 50.74
N SER A 23 16.91 45.29 49.78
CA SER A 23 17.39 46.32 48.84
C SER A 23 17.21 47.77 49.37
N PRO A 24 17.79 48.84 48.77
CA PRO A 24 16.99 49.73 47.89
C PRO A 24 17.69 50.68 46.85
N VAL A 25 17.07 50.86 45.67
CA VAL A 25 16.63 52.15 45.01
C VAL A 25 17.63 53.25 44.47
N ARG A 26 17.38 53.66 43.20
CA ARG A 26 17.58 54.97 42.46
C ARG A 26 18.90 55.35 41.75
N GLY A 27 18.75 55.96 40.56
CA GLY A 27 19.70 56.88 39.88
C GLY A 27 20.11 56.51 38.44
N ALA A 28 20.41 57.50 37.57
CA ALA A 28 19.48 58.11 36.60
C ALA A 28 20.19 59.12 35.65
N ALA A 29 20.29 58.84 34.33
CA ALA A 29 20.56 59.79 33.22
C ALA A 29 20.22 59.10 31.87
N LEU A 30 19.71 59.67 30.77
CA LEU A 30 19.61 61.00 30.11
C LEU A 30 20.64 61.34 28.99
N ALA A 31 20.29 60.95 27.76
CA ALA A 31 20.49 61.66 26.48
C ALA A 31 19.57 60.96 25.44
N GLN A 32 18.62 61.53 24.70
CA GLN A 32 18.41 62.83 24.01
C GLN A 32 19.12 63.01 22.66
N SER A 33 18.43 62.62 21.59
CA SER A 33 18.11 63.43 20.39
C SER A 33 16.91 62.72 19.69
N MET A 34 15.80 63.33 19.25
CA MET A 34 15.57 64.47 18.32
C MET A 34 16.24 64.25 16.95
N THR A 35 15.59 64.40 15.79
CA THR A 35 14.21 64.82 15.44
C THR A 35 13.82 64.12 14.11
N MET A 36 12.64 64.22 13.49
CA MET A 36 11.48 65.12 13.61
C MET A 36 10.18 64.42 13.16
N VAL A 37 9.02 65.09 13.30
CA VAL A 37 7.77 64.77 12.57
C VAL A 37 7.22 66.05 11.95
N THR A 38 6.86 66.01 10.67
CA THR A 38 6.16 67.10 9.97
C THR A 38 4.94 66.57 9.20
N ARG A 39 3.79 67.22 9.38
CA ARG A 39 2.54 66.96 8.65
C ARG A 39 2.47 67.81 7.37
N GLY A 40 1.69 67.33 6.39
CA GLY A 40 0.92 68.20 5.48
C GLY A 40 1.09 67.93 3.98
N GLY A 41 0.10 68.35 3.18
CA GLY A 41 0.24 68.49 1.71
C GLY A 41 -0.64 67.58 0.84
N THR A 42 -1.91 67.96 0.65
CA THR A 42 -2.78 67.43 -0.42
C THR A 42 -2.54 68.15 -1.75
N TYR A 43 -2.42 67.45 -2.89
CA TYR A 43 -2.81 67.86 -4.28
C TYR A 43 -2.61 66.61 -5.20
N ARG A 44 -3.62 65.97 -5.83
CA ARG A 44 -4.52 66.29 -6.98
C ARG A 44 -3.89 66.24 -8.40
N HIS A 45 -4.33 65.24 -9.21
CA HIS A 45 -4.42 65.14 -10.70
C HIS A 45 -3.16 65.46 -11.57
N PHE A 46 -2.90 64.83 -12.72
CA PHE A 46 -3.72 64.42 -13.89
C PHE A 46 -3.48 62.92 -14.26
N ASN A 47 -4.37 62.14 -14.91
CA ASN A 47 -5.00 62.22 -16.26
C ASN A 47 -3.97 62.17 -17.43
N SER A 48 -4.17 61.51 -18.58
CA SER A 48 -5.21 60.61 -19.15
C SER A 48 -4.60 59.99 -20.46
N TYR A 49 -5.07 58.90 -21.12
CA TYR A 49 -6.27 58.83 -21.98
C TYR A 49 -6.48 57.45 -22.67
N HIS A 50 -7.77 57.07 -22.83
CA HIS A 50 -8.46 56.28 -23.89
C HIS A 50 -7.83 54.99 -24.52
N SER A 51 -8.58 54.05 -25.11
CA SER A 51 -9.99 53.98 -25.56
C SER A 51 -10.59 52.62 -25.13
N VAL A 52 -11.84 52.43 -24.69
CA VAL A 52 -13.16 52.77 -25.25
C VAL A 52 -13.44 52.15 -26.63
N SER A 53 -14.31 51.14 -26.66
CA SER A 53 -15.36 50.99 -27.69
C SER A 53 -16.51 50.15 -27.13
N SER A 54 -17.72 50.31 -27.66
CA SER A 54 -18.97 49.72 -27.16
C SER A 54 -20.01 49.61 -28.26
N MET A 55 -20.77 48.50 -28.31
CA MET A 55 -22.05 48.44 -29.02
C MET A 55 -23.09 47.58 -28.29
N CYS A 56 -24.27 48.17 -28.10
CA CYS A 56 -25.54 47.46 -27.89
C CYS A 56 -26.01 46.82 -29.23
N CYS A 57 -26.95 45.88 -29.33
CA CYS A 57 -27.89 45.27 -28.37
C CYS A 57 -28.18 43.79 -28.86
N ARG A 58 -29.33 43.09 -28.76
CA ARG A 58 -30.72 43.39 -28.35
C ARG A 58 -31.46 42.11 -27.85
N HIS A 59 -32.71 42.35 -27.45
CA HIS A 59 -33.90 41.50 -27.25
C HIS A 59 -34.07 40.21 -28.10
N SER A 60 -34.97 39.25 -27.81
CA SER A 60 -35.72 38.86 -26.58
C SER A 60 -36.70 37.71 -26.89
N SER A 61 -36.89 36.72 -26.01
CA SER A 61 -38.14 35.92 -25.92
C SER A 61 -38.20 35.09 -24.62
N SER A 62 -39.39 34.58 -24.30
CA SER A 62 -39.67 33.72 -23.14
C SER A 62 -40.54 32.53 -23.57
N ALA A 63 -40.28 31.34 -23.01
CA ALA A 63 -41.17 30.18 -23.07
C ALA A 63 -40.90 29.26 -21.87
N THR A 64 -41.91 28.51 -21.42
CA THR A 64 -41.93 27.84 -20.11
C THR A 64 -41.98 26.32 -20.19
N ALA A 65 -41.36 25.67 -19.18
CA ALA A 65 -41.72 24.37 -18.60
C ALA A 65 -41.44 23.07 -19.39
N ALA A 66 -41.75 21.96 -18.69
CA ALA A 66 -41.75 20.54 -19.10
C ALA A 66 -40.39 19.82 -19.27
N THR A 67 -40.03 19.11 -18.19
CA THR A 67 -39.05 18.01 -18.14
C THR A 67 -39.33 16.91 -19.17
N THR A 68 -38.30 16.35 -19.81
CA THR A 68 -38.31 14.93 -20.24
C THR A 68 -36.89 14.40 -20.45
N LEU A 69 -36.53 13.31 -19.77
CA LEU A 69 -35.26 12.61 -19.99
C LEU A 69 -35.42 11.63 -21.15
N VAL A 70 -34.70 11.85 -22.25
CA VAL A 70 -34.60 10.90 -23.37
C VAL A 70 -33.14 10.64 -23.73
N HIS A 71 -32.59 9.54 -23.21
CA HIS A 71 -31.37 8.96 -23.78
C HIS A 71 -31.66 8.47 -25.20
N LYS A 72 -30.98 9.03 -26.21
CA LYS A 72 -30.50 8.31 -27.41
C LYS A 72 -29.68 9.20 -28.36
N ARG A 73 -28.36 9.00 -28.36
CA ARG A 73 -27.54 8.60 -29.52
C ARG A 73 -26.06 8.58 -29.13
N ARG A 74 -25.58 7.41 -28.73
CA ARG A 74 -24.15 7.08 -28.73
C ARG A 74 -23.66 7.18 -30.18
N TRP A 75 -22.57 7.89 -30.42
CA TRP A 75 -21.94 7.87 -31.75
C TRP A 75 -21.46 6.45 -32.04
N GLN A 76 -22.02 5.83 -33.08
CA GLN A 76 -21.50 4.61 -33.67
C GLN A 76 -20.57 5.01 -34.81
N SER A 77 -19.26 4.84 -34.61
CA SER A 77 -18.26 4.98 -35.66
C SER A 77 -18.26 3.73 -36.53
N SER A 78 -18.97 3.75 -37.66
CA SER A 78 -19.07 2.64 -38.60
C SER A 78 -18.42 2.97 -39.95
N SER A 79 -17.09 2.81 -40.03
CA SER A 79 -16.33 2.78 -41.30
C SER A 79 -14.91 2.28 -41.05
N ALA A 80 -14.73 0.96 -40.94
CA ALA A 80 -13.41 0.34 -41.05
C ALA A 80 -13.04 0.17 -42.54
N PRO A 81 -11.85 0.55 -43.00
CA PRO A 81 -11.38 0.27 -44.35
C PRO A 81 -10.84 -1.15 -44.49
N SER A 82 -10.95 -1.72 -45.70
CA SER A 82 -10.30 -2.97 -46.15
C SER A 82 -10.67 -4.29 -45.43
N LYS A 83 -10.73 -5.37 -46.19
CA LYS A 83 -10.91 -6.74 -45.68
C LYS A 83 -9.54 -7.35 -45.36
N ASP A 84 -8.95 -6.97 -44.23
CA ASP A 84 -7.80 -7.68 -43.67
C ASP A 84 -8.22 -8.33 -42.35
N PHE A 85 -8.04 -9.65 -42.27
CA PHE A 85 -8.38 -10.47 -41.09
C PHE A 85 -7.16 -11.28 -40.62
N THR A 86 -5.97 -10.86 -41.02
CA THR A 86 -4.69 -11.53 -40.71
C THR A 86 -4.35 -11.53 -39.21
N HIS A 87 -5.01 -10.68 -38.40
CA HIS A 87 -4.96 -10.72 -36.93
C HIS A 87 -5.79 -11.84 -36.28
N ILE A 88 -6.66 -12.53 -37.03
CA ILE A 88 -7.47 -13.64 -36.51
C ILE A 88 -6.66 -14.94 -36.60
N THR A 89 -5.83 -15.18 -35.57
CA THR A 89 -5.09 -16.45 -35.40
C THR A 89 -5.91 -17.46 -34.59
N HIS A 90 -5.45 -18.72 -34.55
CA HIS A 90 -6.09 -19.78 -33.76
C HIS A 90 -6.00 -19.47 -32.27
N ASP A 91 -4.79 -19.19 -31.79
CA ASP A 91 -4.46 -18.78 -30.41
C ASP A 91 -5.34 -17.62 -29.89
N LEU A 92 -5.63 -16.60 -30.73
CA LEU A 92 -6.54 -15.51 -30.37
C LEU A 92 -7.98 -16.00 -30.16
N VAL A 93 -8.47 -16.88 -31.04
CA VAL A 93 -9.84 -17.40 -30.95
C VAL A 93 -9.96 -18.45 -29.82
N TRP A 94 -8.91 -19.21 -29.56
CA TRP A 94 -8.78 -20.13 -28.42
C TRP A 94 -8.83 -19.39 -27.08
N GLY A 95 -8.02 -18.34 -26.91
CA GLY A 95 -8.05 -17.48 -25.73
C GLY A 95 -9.43 -16.83 -25.51
N LEU A 96 -10.03 -16.29 -26.57
CA LEU A 96 -11.38 -15.70 -26.52
C LEU A 96 -12.49 -16.74 -26.25
N TRP A 97 -12.27 -18.02 -26.51
CA TRP A 97 -13.19 -19.09 -26.14
C TRP A 97 -13.06 -19.45 -24.65
N ASN A 98 -11.83 -19.58 -24.15
CA ASN A 98 -11.56 -19.81 -22.73
C ASN A 98 -12.06 -18.65 -21.84
N GLU A 99 -11.98 -17.40 -22.31
CA GLU A 99 -12.60 -16.23 -21.67
C GLU A 99 -14.15 -16.18 -21.77
N GLY A 100 -14.79 -17.07 -22.53
CA GLY A 100 -16.23 -16.99 -22.84
C GLY A 100 -16.62 -15.77 -23.68
N ASN A 101 -15.67 -15.20 -24.42
CA ASN A 101 -15.69 -13.85 -24.99
C ASN A 101 -15.69 -13.85 -26.54
N LEU A 102 -16.03 -14.97 -27.20
CA LEU A 102 -16.17 -15.08 -28.67
C LEU A 102 -17.17 -14.08 -29.26
N PHE A 103 -18.12 -13.58 -28.46
CA PHE A 103 -19.01 -12.47 -28.85
C PHE A 103 -18.32 -11.11 -29.02
N SER A 104 -17.02 -10.98 -28.76
CA SER A 104 -16.21 -9.81 -29.15
C SER A 104 -16.02 -9.73 -30.68
N LEU A 105 -15.61 -10.83 -31.32
CA LEU A 105 -15.30 -10.91 -32.76
C LEU A 105 -16.50 -10.59 -33.65
N SER A 106 -16.30 -9.88 -34.76
CA SER A 106 -17.38 -9.63 -35.72
C SER A 106 -17.79 -10.89 -36.49
N ALA A 107 -18.99 -10.91 -37.09
CA ALA A 107 -19.43 -12.06 -37.88
C ALA A 107 -18.49 -12.39 -39.08
N PRO A 108 -17.94 -11.40 -39.82
CA PRO A 108 -16.91 -11.67 -40.82
C PRO A 108 -15.63 -12.31 -40.28
N GLU A 109 -15.17 -11.94 -39.07
CA GLU A 109 -13.97 -12.52 -38.45
C GLU A 109 -14.20 -13.97 -38.03
N LEU A 110 -15.37 -14.28 -37.45
CA LEU A 110 -15.79 -15.65 -37.13
C LEU A 110 -15.91 -16.52 -38.40
N MET A 111 -16.47 -15.98 -39.48
CA MET A 111 -16.54 -16.67 -40.78
C MET A 111 -15.15 -16.90 -41.39
N TYR A 112 -14.26 -15.92 -41.31
CA TYR A 112 -12.88 -16.05 -41.79
C TYR A 112 -12.13 -17.16 -41.04
N TYR A 113 -12.27 -17.19 -39.71
CA TYR A 113 -11.68 -18.24 -38.88
C TYR A 113 -12.18 -19.64 -39.27
N LEU A 114 -13.50 -19.83 -39.36
CA LEU A 114 -14.11 -21.12 -39.75
C LEU A 114 -13.69 -21.56 -41.16
N GLN A 115 -13.56 -20.62 -42.11
CA GLN A 115 -13.05 -20.91 -43.46
C GLN A 115 -11.57 -21.30 -43.46
N GLN A 116 -10.74 -20.64 -42.64
CA GLN A 116 -9.32 -20.97 -42.51
C GLN A 116 -9.14 -22.35 -41.84
N HIS A 117 -9.97 -22.67 -40.84
CA HIS A 117 -10.01 -23.99 -40.20
C HIS A 117 -10.37 -25.10 -41.19
N GLN A 118 -11.44 -24.93 -41.96
CA GLN A 118 -11.87 -25.89 -42.99
C GLN A 118 -10.80 -26.14 -44.08
N GLN A 119 -9.97 -25.14 -44.38
CA GLN A 119 -8.80 -25.29 -45.27
C GLN A 119 -7.64 -26.06 -44.63
N ARG A 120 -7.38 -25.88 -43.33
CA ARG A 120 -6.34 -26.63 -42.59
C ARG A 120 -6.70 -28.11 -42.40
N VAL A 121 -7.95 -28.42 -42.09
CA VAL A 121 -8.44 -29.78 -41.78
C VAL A 121 -8.80 -30.60 -43.04
N GLY A 122 -8.23 -30.23 -44.21
CA GLY A 122 -8.17 -31.11 -45.38
C GLY A 122 -9.51 -31.57 -45.97
N GLY A 123 -10.58 -30.78 -45.81
CA GLY A 123 -11.90 -31.09 -46.39
C GLY A 123 -12.69 -32.22 -45.70
N GLY A 124 -12.17 -32.80 -44.61
CA GLY A 124 -12.87 -33.85 -43.86
C GLY A 124 -14.05 -33.37 -43.00
N SER A 125 -14.09 -32.07 -42.68
CA SER A 125 -15.13 -31.49 -41.82
C SER A 125 -16.34 -30.99 -42.62
N ALA A 126 -17.49 -31.61 -42.37
CA ALA A 126 -18.70 -31.48 -43.20
C ALA A 126 -19.73 -30.44 -42.71
N PHE A 127 -19.30 -29.40 -41.99
CA PHE A 127 -20.19 -28.27 -41.66
C PHE A 127 -20.23 -27.22 -42.79
N VAL A 128 -21.44 -26.71 -43.08
CA VAL A 128 -21.66 -25.69 -44.11
C VAL A 128 -21.72 -24.31 -43.45
N ILE A 129 -20.82 -23.41 -43.87
CA ILE A 129 -20.77 -22.02 -43.42
C ILE A 129 -21.77 -21.21 -44.26
N ASP A 130 -22.98 -20.99 -43.74
CA ASP A 130 -23.99 -20.13 -44.37
C ASP A 130 -23.53 -18.65 -44.36
N PRO A 131 -23.37 -17.98 -45.53
CA PRO A 131 -22.99 -16.58 -45.60
C PRO A 131 -24.00 -15.59 -45.02
N GLN A 132 -25.19 -16.03 -44.60
CA GLN A 132 -26.22 -15.23 -43.91
C GLN A 132 -26.44 -15.68 -42.45
N ALA A 133 -25.57 -16.55 -41.91
CA ALA A 133 -25.65 -17.03 -40.54
C ALA A 133 -25.63 -15.87 -39.52
N LYS A 134 -26.48 -15.98 -38.49
CA LYS A 134 -26.47 -15.03 -37.36
C LYS A 134 -25.18 -15.23 -36.55
N LYS A 135 -24.61 -14.13 -36.02
CA LYS A 135 -23.38 -14.16 -35.21
C LYS A 135 -23.39 -15.21 -34.09
N SER A 136 -24.52 -15.42 -33.41
CA SER A 136 -24.67 -16.47 -32.39
C SER A 136 -24.53 -17.90 -32.92
N THR A 137 -24.91 -18.15 -34.17
CA THR A 137 -24.73 -19.44 -34.85
C THR A 137 -23.26 -19.64 -35.22
N LEU A 138 -22.59 -18.59 -35.70
CA LEU A 138 -21.16 -18.63 -36.01
C LEU A 138 -20.30 -18.83 -34.75
N VAL A 139 -20.62 -18.14 -33.64
CA VAL A 139 -19.97 -18.37 -32.34
C VAL A 139 -20.13 -19.84 -31.92
N ARG A 140 -21.34 -20.39 -31.98
CA ARG A 140 -21.59 -21.80 -31.65
C ARG A 140 -20.81 -22.78 -32.55
N GLN A 141 -20.68 -22.48 -33.84
CA GLN A 141 -19.85 -23.30 -34.75
C GLN A 141 -18.36 -23.24 -34.39
N VAL A 142 -17.85 -22.11 -33.88
CA VAL A 142 -16.50 -22.01 -33.33
C VAL A 142 -16.39 -22.81 -32.02
N GLU A 143 -17.35 -22.68 -31.10
CA GLU A 143 -17.39 -23.46 -29.85
C GLU A 143 -17.39 -24.97 -30.12
N GLU A 144 -18.20 -25.45 -31.07
CA GLU A 144 -18.28 -26.86 -31.45
C GLU A 144 -16.97 -27.37 -32.11
N VAL A 145 -16.26 -26.52 -32.87
CA VAL A 145 -14.94 -26.85 -33.44
C VAL A 145 -13.86 -26.94 -32.36
N LEU A 146 -13.74 -25.94 -31.49
CA LEU A 146 -12.70 -25.91 -30.46
C LEU A 146 -12.92 -26.98 -29.39
N SER A 147 -14.19 -27.32 -29.07
CA SER A 147 -14.53 -28.45 -28.21
C SER A 147 -14.04 -29.80 -28.75
N ALA A 148 -14.04 -29.97 -30.08
CA ALA A 148 -13.52 -31.19 -30.71
C ALA A 148 -11.98 -31.25 -30.64
N GLU A 149 -11.31 -30.13 -30.93
CA GLU A 149 -9.84 -30.03 -30.80
C GLU A 149 -9.37 -30.26 -29.35
N GLN A 150 -10.10 -29.76 -28.35
CA GLN A 150 -9.80 -30.00 -26.93
C GLN A 150 -9.96 -31.48 -26.54
N ALA A 151 -10.90 -32.21 -27.16
CA ALA A 151 -11.12 -33.62 -26.89
C ALA A 151 -9.99 -34.51 -27.44
N ASP A 152 -9.50 -34.22 -28.66
CA ASP A 152 -8.39 -34.96 -29.29
C ASP A 152 -7.05 -34.79 -28.54
N ILE A 153 -6.89 -33.71 -27.77
CA ILE A 153 -5.69 -33.45 -26.95
C ILE A 153 -5.64 -34.34 -25.67
N ALA A 154 -6.77 -34.91 -25.23
CA ALA A 154 -6.93 -35.35 -23.84
C ALA A 154 -6.73 -36.86 -23.55
N VAL A 155 -6.51 -37.73 -24.56
CA VAL A 155 -6.61 -39.21 -24.39
C VAL A 155 -5.68 -39.99 -25.36
N PRO A 156 -4.87 -41.00 -24.92
CA PRO A 156 -4.24 -41.19 -23.60
C PRO A 156 -2.77 -41.75 -23.61
N GLN A 157 -2.15 -41.74 -22.41
CA GLN A 157 -1.24 -42.77 -21.85
C GLN A 157 0.23 -43.03 -22.33
N ASP A 158 1.12 -42.81 -21.35
CA ASP A 158 2.12 -43.74 -20.77
C ASP A 158 3.62 -43.84 -21.19
N VAL A 159 4.41 -44.22 -20.19
CA VAL A 159 5.86 -44.60 -20.16
C VAL A 159 6.91 -43.56 -20.58
N GLY A 160 7.29 -42.70 -19.63
CA GLY A 160 8.69 -42.59 -19.19
C GLY A 160 9.75 -42.00 -20.14
N THR A 161 9.68 -40.70 -20.43
CA THR A 161 10.79 -39.94 -21.04
C THR A 161 11.01 -38.60 -20.34
N THR A 162 12.28 -38.18 -20.16
CA THR A 162 12.63 -36.89 -19.55
C THR A 162 12.35 -35.73 -20.51
N VAL A 163 11.19 -35.07 -20.38
CA VAL A 163 10.82 -33.94 -21.25
C VAL A 163 11.40 -32.64 -20.73
N THR A 164 12.49 -32.17 -21.35
CA THR A 164 12.88 -30.75 -21.32
C THR A 164 11.84 -29.94 -22.09
N MET A 165 10.81 -29.44 -21.41
CA MET A 165 9.85 -28.52 -22.03
C MET A 165 10.48 -27.16 -22.24
N THR A 166 10.45 -26.67 -23.49
CA THR A 166 10.84 -25.31 -23.85
C THR A 166 9.87 -24.30 -23.24
N GLY A 167 10.39 -23.29 -22.54
CA GLY A 167 9.57 -22.35 -21.78
C GLY A 167 8.76 -21.38 -22.65
N SER A 168 7.44 -21.40 -22.50
CA SER A 168 6.52 -20.26 -22.70
C SER A 168 5.23 -20.47 -21.91
N ASP A 169 4.61 -21.65 -22.02
CA ASP A 169 3.21 -21.85 -21.58
C ASP A 169 3.01 -22.19 -20.10
N ARG A 170 4.05 -22.10 -19.25
CA ARG A 170 3.95 -22.47 -17.83
C ARG A 170 3.67 -21.29 -16.87
N VAL A 171 3.46 -20.09 -17.42
CA VAL A 171 3.43 -18.84 -16.63
C VAL A 171 2.10 -18.62 -15.91
N GLU A 172 0.95 -18.95 -16.51
CA GLU A 172 -0.34 -18.58 -15.90
C GLU A 172 -0.81 -19.56 -14.80
N GLU A 173 -0.91 -20.87 -15.07
CA GLU A 173 -1.38 -21.83 -14.05
C GLU A 173 -0.43 -22.01 -12.85
N THR A 174 0.84 -21.61 -12.95
CA THR A 174 1.73 -21.60 -11.77
C THR A 174 1.66 -20.29 -10.98
N LEU A 175 1.05 -19.23 -11.49
CA LEU A 175 0.94 -17.97 -10.74
C LEU A 175 -0.13 -18.02 -9.63
N ASP A 176 -1.23 -18.75 -9.83
CA ASP A 176 -2.29 -18.88 -8.83
C ASP A 176 -1.85 -19.68 -7.59
N GLU A 177 -0.91 -20.64 -7.73
CA GLU A 177 -0.26 -21.30 -6.58
C GLU A 177 1.01 -20.58 -6.10
N ALA A 178 1.63 -19.72 -6.92
CA ALA A 178 2.88 -19.05 -6.58
C ALA A 178 2.74 -17.80 -5.71
N ASP A 179 1.57 -17.49 -5.15
CA ASP A 179 1.39 -16.32 -4.25
C ASP A 179 1.44 -16.64 -2.74
N GLU A 180 1.50 -17.90 -2.33
CA GLU A 180 1.71 -18.26 -0.92
C GLU A 180 3.13 -17.97 -0.39
N TYR A 181 3.21 -17.31 0.76
CA TYR A 181 4.29 -17.25 1.76
C TYR A 181 5.76 -17.48 1.35
N GLY A 182 6.47 -16.36 1.20
CA GLY A 182 7.90 -16.18 1.51
C GLY A 182 8.10 -14.74 1.99
N ASP A 183 8.96 -14.46 2.98
CA ASP A 183 9.04 -13.13 3.62
C ASP A 183 9.82 -12.11 2.77
N TRP A 184 9.26 -11.77 1.61
CA TRP A 184 9.64 -10.63 0.76
C TRP A 184 9.05 -9.30 1.27
N GLY A 185 8.64 -9.22 2.55
CA GLY A 185 7.70 -8.19 2.99
C GLY A 185 6.32 -8.29 2.32
N ALA A 186 6.07 -9.44 1.68
CA ALA A 186 4.90 -9.79 0.89
C ALA A 186 3.60 -9.63 1.69
N GLU A 187 2.50 -9.41 0.98
CA GLU A 187 1.16 -9.62 1.54
C GLU A 187 0.89 -11.13 1.53
N PRO A 188 0.13 -11.70 2.49
CA PRO A 188 -0.46 -13.01 2.28
C PRO A 188 -1.28 -12.97 0.98
N GLY A 189 -1.16 -14.00 0.14
CA GLY A 189 -2.05 -14.20 -1.00
C GLY A 189 -3.50 -14.07 -0.54
N PHE A 190 -4.26 -13.20 -1.19
CA PHE A 190 -5.64 -12.89 -0.79
C PHE A 190 -6.66 -13.74 -1.55
N GLU A 191 -6.43 -15.05 -1.52
CA GLU A 191 -7.33 -16.07 -2.04
C GLU A 191 -8.71 -15.99 -1.35
N GLU A 192 -9.78 -16.28 -2.12
CA GLU A 192 -11.21 -16.25 -1.76
C GLU A 192 -11.64 -15.39 -0.55
N ARG A 193 -11.27 -14.10 -0.57
CA ARG A 193 -11.64 -13.10 0.46
C ARG A 193 -13.13 -13.13 0.84
N ARG A 194 -13.45 -13.67 2.01
CA ARG A 194 -14.69 -13.32 2.72
C ARG A 194 -14.60 -11.90 3.28
N HIS A 195 -15.59 -11.07 2.99
CA HIS A 195 -15.81 -9.79 3.69
C HIS A 195 -16.38 -10.03 5.10
N ILE A 196 -15.57 -10.54 6.03
CA ILE A 196 -15.97 -10.74 7.44
C ILE A 196 -15.75 -9.45 8.24
N ASP A 197 -16.71 -9.07 9.08
CA ASP A 197 -16.55 -7.94 10.01
C ASP A 197 -15.88 -8.39 11.32
N TYR A 198 -14.97 -7.57 11.84
CA TYR A 198 -14.35 -7.72 13.17
C TYR A 198 -15.42 -7.85 14.27
N MET A 199 -16.58 -7.24 14.07
CA MET A 199 -17.72 -7.30 15.01
C MET A 199 -18.31 -8.71 15.17
N GLU A 200 -18.11 -9.62 14.20
CA GLU A 200 -18.54 -11.01 14.30
C GLU A 200 -17.54 -11.86 15.12
N PHE A 201 -16.26 -11.47 15.11
CA PHE A 201 -15.19 -12.10 15.89
C PHE A 201 -15.01 -11.50 17.28
N ASN A 202 -15.81 -12.01 18.22
CA ASN A 202 -15.37 -12.04 19.63
C ASN A 202 -14.01 -12.79 19.71
N PRO A 203 -12.97 -12.25 20.38
CA PRO A 203 -11.67 -12.93 20.52
C PRO A 203 -11.74 -14.35 21.12
N LEU A 204 -12.79 -14.67 21.89
CA LEU A 204 -13.06 -16.00 22.45
C LEU A 204 -13.78 -16.96 21.47
N ARG A 205 -14.26 -16.44 20.32
CA ARG A 205 -14.88 -17.19 19.22
C ARG A 205 -13.98 -17.30 17.98
N MET A 206 -12.80 -16.67 18.00
CA MET A 206 -11.73 -17.00 17.06
C MET A 206 -11.47 -18.51 17.10
N GLY A 207 -11.56 -19.16 15.95
CA GLY A 207 -11.24 -20.57 15.80
C GLY A 207 -9.77 -20.86 16.11
N GLU A 208 -9.42 -22.14 16.16
CA GLU A 208 -7.99 -22.49 16.12
C GLU A 208 -7.43 -22.07 14.75
N ARG A 209 -8.12 -22.44 13.66
CA ARG A 209 -7.96 -21.88 12.31
C ARG A 209 -8.15 -20.35 12.27
N TYR A 210 -7.21 -19.64 11.66
CA TYR A 210 -7.27 -18.19 11.47
C TYR A 210 -6.56 -17.70 10.19
N GLU A 211 -7.35 -17.14 9.28
CA GLU A 211 -6.90 -16.42 8.07
C GLU A 211 -6.58 -14.95 8.39
N VAL A 212 -5.62 -14.35 7.68
CA VAL A 212 -5.20 -12.95 7.90
C VAL A 212 -6.24 -11.98 7.36
N LEU A 213 -6.63 -10.99 8.17
CA LEU A 213 -7.70 -10.06 7.80
C LEU A 213 -7.28 -9.03 6.75
N VAL A 214 -8.22 -8.69 5.87
CA VAL A 214 -8.06 -7.71 4.78
C VAL A 214 -7.81 -6.30 5.35
N PRO A 215 -6.82 -5.53 4.83
CA PRO A 215 -6.58 -4.14 5.19
C PRO A 215 -7.86 -3.29 5.21
N ARG A 216 -8.27 -2.86 6.40
CA ARG A 216 -9.49 -2.05 6.60
C ARG A 216 -9.41 -0.67 5.92
N ALA A 217 -8.20 -0.14 5.75
CA ALA A 217 -7.92 1.06 4.99
C ALA A 217 -6.71 0.84 4.06
N TYR A 218 -6.87 1.19 2.79
CA TYR A 218 -5.79 1.18 1.79
C TYR A 218 -5.67 2.55 1.12
N GLN A 219 -4.46 3.10 1.08
CA GLN A 219 -4.16 4.41 0.52
C GLN A 219 -3.00 4.33 -0.46
N LEU A 220 -3.14 5.03 -1.58
CA LEU A 220 -2.07 5.27 -2.54
C LEU A 220 -1.88 6.77 -2.67
N LEU A 221 -0.78 7.28 -2.12
CA LEU A 221 -0.39 8.68 -2.13
C LEU A 221 0.76 8.88 -3.11
N HIS A 222 0.88 10.07 -3.69
CA HIS A 222 1.95 10.39 -4.64
C HIS A 222 2.48 11.79 -4.39
N SER A 223 3.80 11.97 -4.36
CA SER A 223 4.44 13.27 -4.05
C SER A 223 3.98 14.42 -4.96
N ASP A 224 3.94 14.22 -6.29
CA ASP A 224 3.52 15.27 -7.23
C ASP A 224 2.00 15.35 -7.49
N LEU A 225 1.19 14.38 -7.01
CA LEU A 225 -0.21 14.21 -7.43
C LEU A 225 -1.14 13.92 -6.24
N SER A 226 -2.20 14.74 -6.09
CA SER A 226 -3.35 14.43 -5.23
C SER A 226 -4.64 14.42 -6.06
N ALA A 227 -5.64 13.64 -5.60
CA ALA A 227 -6.99 13.63 -6.15
C ALA A 227 -7.91 14.72 -5.57
N ASP A 228 -7.44 15.48 -4.57
CA ASP A 228 -8.26 16.46 -3.87
C ASP A 228 -8.46 17.78 -4.64
N VAL A 229 -9.56 18.46 -4.31
CA VAL A 229 -9.95 19.74 -4.89
C VAL A 229 -10.13 20.78 -3.79
N GLY A 230 -9.42 21.90 -3.88
CA GLY A 230 -9.50 23.00 -2.93
C GLY A 230 -10.77 23.82 -3.14
N LEU A 231 -11.40 24.25 -2.04
CA LEU A 231 -12.57 25.13 -2.07
C LEU A 231 -12.23 26.45 -1.38
N THR A 232 -11.83 27.44 -2.16
CA THR A 232 -11.52 28.79 -1.67
C THR A 232 -12.79 29.61 -1.56
N ALA A 233 -13.15 30.03 -0.34
CA ALA A 233 -14.32 30.88 -0.12
C ALA A 233 -14.16 32.26 -0.76
N VAL A 234 -15.18 32.73 -1.47
CA VAL A 234 -15.23 34.04 -2.14
C VAL A 234 -16.49 34.78 -1.75
N ASN A 235 -16.37 36.09 -1.50
CA ASN A 235 -17.51 36.95 -1.16
C ASN A 235 -18.46 37.09 -2.37
N PRO A 236 -19.71 36.58 -2.31
CA PRO A 236 -20.62 36.59 -3.46
C PRO A 236 -21.04 37.99 -3.92
N SER A 237 -20.92 39.03 -3.07
CA SER A 237 -21.22 40.40 -3.46
C SER A 237 -20.29 40.96 -4.55
N LYS A 238 -19.15 40.30 -4.79
CA LYS A 238 -18.23 40.60 -5.90
C LYS A 238 -18.59 39.89 -7.22
N LEU A 239 -19.59 38.99 -7.21
CA LEU A 239 -20.00 38.21 -8.38
C LEU A 239 -21.27 38.83 -9.02
N PRO A 240 -21.32 39.02 -10.35
CA PRO A 240 -22.49 39.61 -11.03
C PRO A 240 -23.80 38.87 -10.72
N GLY A 241 -24.81 39.61 -10.27
CA GLY A 241 -26.16 39.07 -9.97
C GLY A 241 -26.30 38.28 -8.66
N GLN A 242 -25.23 38.05 -7.90
CA GLN A 242 -25.23 37.12 -6.74
C GLN A 242 -25.49 37.77 -5.37
N SER A 243 -26.09 38.97 -5.34
CA SER A 243 -26.24 39.80 -4.12
C SER A 243 -27.07 39.18 -2.98
N LYS A 244 -27.79 38.08 -3.23
CA LYS A 244 -28.55 37.33 -2.20
C LYS A 244 -27.80 36.14 -1.60
N ASN A 245 -26.70 35.69 -2.22
CA ASN A 245 -25.95 34.54 -1.74
C ASN A 245 -24.96 34.95 -0.63
N LYS A 246 -24.91 34.16 0.44
CA LYS A 246 -24.05 34.43 1.61
C LYS A 246 -22.69 33.74 1.55
N LEU A 247 -22.58 32.67 0.77
CA LEU A 247 -21.37 31.89 0.54
C LEU A 247 -21.24 31.57 -0.95
N ALA A 248 -20.01 31.59 -1.45
CA ALA A 248 -19.61 31.02 -2.74
C ALA A 248 -18.19 30.47 -2.59
N TYR A 249 -17.86 29.46 -3.39
CA TYR A 249 -16.54 28.84 -3.38
C TYR A 249 -16.00 28.78 -4.82
N LEU A 250 -14.71 29.04 -4.99
CA LEU A 250 -13.98 28.73 -6.20
C LEU A 250 -13.18 27.44 -6.00
N VAL A 251 -13.15 26.63 -7.05
CA VAL A 251 -12.24 25.49 -7.17
C VAL A 251 -10.81 25.98 -7.30
N SER A 252 -9.90 25.42 -6.49
CA SER A 252 -8.47 25.73 -6.47
C SER A 252 -7.62 24.47 -6.35
N LYS A 253 -6.35 24.54 -6.77
CA LYS A 253 -5.40 23.42 -6.63
C LYS A 253 -4.98 23.30 -5.16
N VAL A 254 -4.99 22.08 -4.62
CA VAL A 254 -4.48 21.78 -3.26
C VAL A 254 -2.95 21.67 -3.30
N ASN A 255 -2.28 22.02 -2.19
CA ASN A 255 -0.89 21.63 -1.95
C ASN A 255 -0.84 20.12 -1.69
N VAL A 256 -0.05 19.38 -2.48
CA VAL A 256 -0.09 17.91 -2.49
C VAL A 256 0.45 17.32 -1.19
N ASP A 257 1.49 17.92 -0.61
CA ASP A 257 2.10 17.48 0.64
C ASP A 257 1.07 17.45 1.78
N LYS A 258 0.34 18.57 1.97
CA LYS A 258 -0.72 18.71 2.98
C LYS A 258 -1.97 17.88 2.69
N ALA A 259 -2.21 17.54 1.43
CA ALA A 259 -3.25 16.58 1.06
C ALA A 259 -2.87 15.17 1.51
N ASN A 260 -1.67 14.72 1.16
CA ASN A 260 -1.12 13.41 1.52
C ASN A 260 -1.01 13.25 3.05
N GLU A 261 -0.50 14.26 3.76
CA GLU A 261 -0.49 14.39 5.22
C GLU A 261 -1.90 14.16 5.81
N GLN A 262 -2.91 14.90 5.33
CA GLN A 262 -4.28 14.78 5.84
C GLN A 262 -4.93 13.42 5.53
N HIS A 263 -4.62 12.79 4.39
CA HIS A 263 -5.10 11.43 4.12
C HIS A 263 -4.46 10.42 5.08
N PHE A 264 -3.14 10.49 5.27
CA PHE A 264 -2.44 9.63 6.22
C PHE A 264 -2.99 9.80 7.64
N CYS A 265 -3.10 11.04 8.15
CA CYS A 265 -3.60 11.30 9.49
C CYS A 265 -5.01 10.75 9.71
N ARG A 266 -5.95 10.99 8.79
CA ARG A 266 -7.31 10.44 8.88
C ARG A 266 -7.35 8.91 8.83
N GLY A 267 -6.46 8.30 8.04
CA GLY A 267 -6.29 6.84 7.97
C GLY A 267 -5.80 6.27 9.30
N LEU A 268 -4.76 6.86 9.87
CA LEU A 268 -4.15 6.46 11.14
C LEU A 268 -5.12 6.68 12.33
N GLU A 269 -5.76 7.84 12.43
CA GLU A 269 -6.79 8.16 13.43
C GLU A 269 -7.92 7.12 13.42
N TRP A 270 -8.44 6.78 12.23
CA TRP A 270 -9.53 5.83 12.07
C TRP A 270 -9.11 4.39 12.41
N CYS A 271 -7.92 3.96 11.99
CA CYS A 271 -7.38 2.65 12.34
C CYS A 271 -7.07 2.53 13.85
N LEU A 272 -6.57 3.59 14.49
CA LEU A 272 -6.34 3.62 15.93
C LEU A 272 -7.66 3.55 16.71
N ALA A 273 -8.69 4.28 16.27
CA ALA A 273 -10.02 4.19 16.85
C ALA A 273 -10.64 2.77 16.72
N ASN A 274 -10.36 2.05 15.63
CA ASN A 274 -10.73 0.64 15.49
C ASN A 274 -10.00 -0.23 16.52
N LEU A 275 -8.67 -0.12 16.64
CA LEU A 275 -7.84 -0.88 17.59
C LEU A 275 -8.26 -0.66 19.06
N TRP A 276 -8.63 0.57 19.40
CA TRP A 276 -9.17 0.90 20.72
C TRP A 276 -10.55 0.30 21.01
N ASN A 277 -11.37 0.10 19.98
CA ASN A 277 -12.69 -0.53 20.11
C ASN A 277 -12.58 -2.07 20.17
N THR A 278 -11.59 -2.67 19.52
CA THR A 278 -11.27 -4.11 19.65
C THR A 278 -10.38 -4.44 20.86
N ASN A 279 -9.88 -3.42 21.57
CA ASN A 279 -8.93 -3.54 22.69
C ASN A 279 -7.68 -4.35 22.30
N MET A 280 -7.10 -4.03 21.15
CA MET A 280 -5.89 -4.66 20.62
C MET A 280 -4.67 -3.74 20.74
N SER A 281 -3.49 -4.34 20.92
CA SER A 281 -2.22 -3.62 20.77
C SER A 281 -1.80 -3.65 19.31
N GLY A 282 -1.62 -2.46 18.74
CA GLY A 282 -1.07 -2.29 17.39
C GLY A 282 0.27 -1.57 17.41
N GLU A 283 0.96 -1.63 16.28
CA GLU A 283 2.15 -0.85 15.98
C GLU A 283 2.01 -0.21 14.60
N LEU A 284 2.57 1.00 14.44
CA LEU A 284 2.83 1.58 13.14
C LEU A 284 4.25 1.20 12.74
N ASN A 285 4.36 0.68 11.52
CA ASN A 285 5.61 0.41 10.84
C ASN A 285 5.74 1.37 9.66
N ILE A 286 6.86 2.08 9.55
CA ILE A 286 7.16 2.97 8.40
C ILE A 286 8.44 2.44 7.75
N GLY A 287 8.28 1.64 6.69
CA GLY A 287 9.39 1.06 5.95
C GLY A 287 9.79 1.93 4.76
N ALA A 288 11.09 2.07 4.54
CA ALA A 288 11.65 2.60 3.29
C ALA A 288 11.85 1.47 2.26
N GLY A 289 11.69 1.77 0.98
CA GLY A 289 11.83 0.77 -0.08
C GLY A 289 11.27 1.22 -1.43
N ARG A 290 10.67 0.28 -2.18
CA ARG A 290 10.06 0.51 -3.49
C ARG A 290 8.73 -0.24 -3.63
N ALA A 291 7.71 0.45 -4.12
CA ALA A 291 6.50 -0.20 -4.63
C ALA A 291 6.67 -0.51 -6.13
N ILE A 292 6.58 -1.79 -6.52
CA ILE A 292 6.61 -2.23 -7.92
C ILE A 292 5.23 -2.74 -8.32
N PHE A 293 4.67 -2.19 -9.39
CA PHE A 293 3.33 -2.50 -9.89
C PHE A 293 3.42 -3.37 -11.14
N TYR A 294 2.67 -4.48 -11.20
CA TYR A 294 2.67 -5.35 -12.38
C TYR A 294 2.07 -4.66 -13.61
N ARG A 295 2.63 -4.94 -14.79
CA ARG A 295 2.20 -4.30 -16.05
C ARG A 295 0.75 -4.66 -16.44
N SER A 296 0.25 -5.81 -15.99
CA SER A 296 -1.11 -6.32 -16.24
C SER A 296 -2.24 -5.38 -15.77
N ILE A 297 -1.98 -4.46 -14.83
CA ILE A 297 -2.93 -3.43 -14.39
C ILE A 297 -3.29 -2.49 -15.55
N ALA A 298 -2.33 -2.21 -16.44
CA ALA A 298 -2.44 -1.23 -17.53
C ALA A 298 -3.19 -1.79 -18.74
N LYS A 299 -4.47 -2.18 -18.54
CA LYS A 299 -5.34 -2.68 -19.61
C LYS A 299 -5.36 -1.69 -20.80
N GLN A 300 -5.24 -2.24 -22.01
CA GLN A 300 -5.30 -1.52 -23.30
C GLN A 300 -4.12 -0.57 -23.61
N ASN A 301 -2.87 -0.98 -23.39
CA ASN A 301 -1.64 -0.26 -23.78
C ASN A 301 -1.50 1.18 -23.21
N ARG A 302 -2.29 1.54 -22.20
CA ARG A 302 -2.21 2.84 -21.53
C ARG A 302 -1.27 2.76 -20.34
N ASN A 303 0.00 3.11 -20.58
CA ASN A 303 1.03 3.25 -19.55
C ASN A 303 0.76 4.40 -18.53
N THR A 304 -0.43 5.01 -18.57
CA THR A 304 -0.89 6.07 -17.66
C THR A 304 -2.29 5.73 -17.14
N LEU A 305 -2.42 5.65 -15.82
CA LEU A 305 -3.68 5.40 -15.11
C LEU A 305 -3.96 6.55 -14.13
N PRO A 306 -5.21 7.01 -13.95
CA PRO A 306 -5.54 7.95 -12.88
C PRO A 306 -5.25 7.34 -11.51
N LEU A 307 -4.74 8.14 -10.56
CA LEU A 307 -4.33 7.67 -9.24
C LEU A 307 -5.44 6.89 -8.50
N TRP A 308 -6.69 7.39 -8.54
CA TRP A 308 -7.85 6.71 -7.96
C TRP A 308 -8.18 5.37 -8.66
N THR A 309 -7.93 5.28 -9.97
CA THR A 309 -8.13 4.04 -10.74
C THR A 309 -7.07 3.03 -10.38
N LEU A 310 -5.82 3.45 -10.22
CA LEU A 310 -4.74 2.59 -9.75
C LEU A 310 -5.02 2.11 -8.32
N GLN A 311 -5.28 3.00 -7.36
CA GLN A 311 -5.62 2.65 -5.97
C GLN A 311 -6.75 1.61 -5.88
N ARG A 312 -7.81 1.75 -6.70
CA ARG A 312 -8.90 0.77 -6.75
C ARG A 312 -8.44 -0.60 -7.25
N HIS A 313 -7.61 -0.68 -8.28
CA HIS A 313 -7.07 -1.97 -8.75
C HIS A 313 -6.12 -2.58 -7.73
N LEU A 314 -5.29 -1.78 -7.06
CA LEU A 314 -4.36 -2.26 -6.05
C LEU A 314 -5.08 -2.87 -4.84
N TYR A 315 -6.12 -2.19 -4.33
CA TYR A 315 -6.95 -2.72 -3.24
C TYR A 315 -7.80 -3.94 -3.61
N ALA A 316 -8.20 -4.06 -4.88
CA ALA A 316 -9.02 -5.18 -5.35
C ALA A 316 -8.19 -6.44 -5.64
N TYR A 317 -7.06 -6.30 -6.33
CA TYR A 317 -6.33 -7.41 -6.97
C TYR A 317 -4.89 -7.59 -6.47
N HIS A 318 -4.40 -6.71 -5.58
CA HIS A 318 -3.04 -6.69 -5.05
C HIS A 318 -1.90 -6.99 -6.07
N PRO A 319 -1.93 -6.42 -7.29
CA PRO A 319 -1.01 -6.74 -8.37
C PRO A 319 0.31 -5.94 -8.23
N TYR A 320 0.92 -6.01 -7.05
CA TYR A 320 2.09 -5.22 -6.70
C TYR A 320 2.95 -5.91 -5.65
N VAL A 321 4.25 -5.62 -5.66
CA VAL A 321 5.22 -6.10 -4.66
C VAL A 321 5.85 -4.90 -3.97
N TRP A 322 6.06 -5.02 -2.66
CA TRP A 322 6.83 -4.05 -1.89
C TRP A 322 8.21 -4.62 -1.58
N PHE A 323 9.26 -3.97 -2.07
CA PHE A 323 10.64 -4.31 -1.75
C PHE A 323 11.15 -3.39 -0.66
N ALA A 324 11.31 -3.91 0.56
CA ALA A 324 12.06 -3.24 1.61
C ALA A 324 13.56 -3.38 1.28
N ILE A 325 14.24 -2.25 1.01
CA ILE A 325 15.65 -2.24 0.62
C ILE A 325 16.28 -0.87 0.91
N ALA A 326 17.53 -0.90 1.35
CA ALA A 326 18.42 0.24 1.50
C ALA A 326 19.83 -0.09 0.98
N SER A 327 20.56 0.91 0.49
CA SER A 327 21.97 0.73 0.11
C SER A 327 22.86 0.60 1.35
N ALA A 328 23.91 -0.20 1.27
CA ALA A 328 24.94 -0.29 2.32
C ALA A 328 25.67 1.07 2.55
N SER A 329 25.62 1.99 1.59
CA SER A 329 26.12 3.36 1.77
C SER A 329 25.33 4.18 2.79
N ASN A 330 24.06 3.84 3.05
CA ASN A 330 23.18 4.59 3.94
C ASN A 330 23.41 4.31 5.44
N VAL A 331 24.25 3.32 5.81
CA VAL A 331 24.49 2.96 7.22
C VAL A 331 24.98 4.17 8.02
N GLU A 332 26.00 4.88 7.52
CA GLU A 332 26.56 6.06 8.19
C GLU A 332 25.54 7.22 8.27
N ALA A 333 24.64 7.34 7.29
CA ALA A 333 23.58 8.35 7.29
C ALA A 333 22.49 8.05 8.34
N MET A 334 22.12 6.77 8.50
CA MET A 334 21.14 6.34 9.50
C MET A 334 21.69 6.41 10.93
N GLU A 335 22.98 6.13 11.14
CA GLU A 335 23.64 6.35 12.43
C GLU A 335 23.68 7.83 12.80
N LYS A 336 24.10 8.70 11.86
CA LYS A 336 24.07 10.17 12.05
C LYS A 336 22.64 10.70 12.29
N LEU A 337 21.62 10.12 11.65
CA LEU A 337 20.22 10.45 11.90
C LEU A 337 19.81 10.09 13.34
N ALA A 338 20.16 8.89 13.80
CA ALA A 338 19.88 8.44 15.16
C ALA A 338 20.58 9.33 16.22
N GLU A 339 21.85 9.68 16.00
CA GLU A 339 22.59 10.63 16.85
C GLU A 339 21.94 12.02 16.87
N ARG A 340 21.59 12.57 15.70
CA ARG A 340 20.98 13.89 15.52
C ARG A 340 19.60 14.00 16.18
N LEU A 341 18.86 12.89 16.24
CA LEU A 341 17.59 12.76 16.96
C LEU A 341 17.75 12.44 18.46
N GLY A 342 18.98 12.25 18.95
CA GLY A 342 19.25 11.92 20.35
C GLY A 342 18.80 10.51 20.75
N MET A 343 18.67 9.60 19.79
CA MET A 343 18.25 8.22 20.03
C MET A 343 19.33 7.43 20.77
N LYS A 344 18.91 6.48 21.60
CA LYS A 344 19.82 5.57 22.32
C LYS A 344 19.80 4.20 21.68
N LEU A 345 20.97 3.60 21.46
CA LEU A 345 21.06 2.19 21.10
C LEU A 345 20.45 1.34 22.22
N VAL A 346 19.40 0.57 21.89
CA VAL A 346 18.69 -0.34 22.81
C VAL A 346 19.07 -1.79 22.54
N GLN A 347 19.38 -2.11 21.28
CA GLN A 347 19.86 -3.41 20.85
C GLN A 347 21.00 -3.21 19.86
N ASP A 348 22.20 -3.67 20.20
CA ASP A 348 23.32 -3.76 19.27
C ASP A 348 23.16 -4.99 18.34
N ALA A 349 24.04 -5.13 17.35
CA ALA A 349 23.97 -6.14 16.29
C ALA A 349 23.74 -7.56 16.84
N THR A 350 22.48 -8.01 16.79
CA THR A 350 22.03 -9.30 17.33
C THR A 350 21.55 -10.19 16.20
N THR A 351 22.10 -11.40 16.07
CA THR A 351 21.54 -12.42 15.18
C THR A 351 20.29 -13.04 15.77
N SER A 352 19.20 -13.05 15.01
CA SER A 352 17.98 -13.82 15.26
C SER A 352 17.49 -14.44 13.95
N TYR A 353 16.59 -15.42 14.03
CA TYR A 353 15.99 -16.04 12.86
C TYR A 353 14.49 -15.85 12.90
N LYS A 354 13.90 -15.33 11.82
CA LYS A 354 12.44 -15.32 11.68
C LYS A 354 12.02 -16.53 10.84
N ILE A 355 11.07 -17.29 11.35
CA ILE A 355 10.48 -18.45 10.69
C ILE A 355 8.98 -18.26 10.45
N GLY A 356 8.50 -18.85 9.36
CA GLY A 356 7.09 -19.12 9.14
C GLY A 356 6.82 -20.61 9.35
N ILE A 357 5.80 -20.95 10.13
CA ILE A 357 5.36 -22.34 10.37
C ILE A 357 3.93 -22.49 9.85
N ARG A 358 3.67 -23.53 9.05
CA ARG A 358 2.35 -23.93 8.56
C ARG A 358 1.87 -25.17 9.32
N ARG A 359 0.67 -25.13 9.91
CA ARG A 359 0.11 -26.24 10.70
C ARG A 359 -1.40 -26.38 10.50
N ALA A 360 -1.83 -27.45 9.83
CA ALA A 360 -3.26 -27.80 9.67
C ALA A 360 -4.17 -26.69 9.09
N GLY A 361 -3.58 -25.78 8.29
CA GLY A 361 -4.22 -24.58 7.72
C GLY A 361 -3.90 -23.28 8.46
N ASP A 362 -3.39 -23.34 9.69
CA ASP A 362 -2.87 -22.17 10.41
C ASP A 362 -1.45 -21.79 9.96
N LEU A 363 -1.15 -20.50 10.07
CA LEU A 363 0.18 -19.93 9.87
C LEU A 363 0.64 -19.23 11.15
N LEU A 364 1.93 -19.35 11.49
CA LEU A 364 2.51 -18.84 12.72
C LEU A 364 3.86 -18.17 12.44
N ASP A 365 4.09 -16.99 13.03
CA ASP A 365 5.35 -16.25 13.01
C ASP A 365 6.19 -16.64 14.24
N GLY A 366 7.36 -17.27 14.02
CA GLY A 366 8.33 -17.58 15.07
C GLY A 366 9.57 -16.68 15.02
N GLU A 367 10.19 -16.43 16.17
CA GLU A 367 11.46 -15.72 16.30
C GLU A 367 12.43 -16.54 17.17
N LEU A 368 13.48 -17.07 16.55
CA LEU A 368 14.55 -17.81 17.22
C LEU A 368 15.74 -16.89 17.53
N ASN A 369 16.52 -17.21 18.56
CA ASN A 369 17.78 -16.53 18.85
C ASN A 369 18.98 -17.13 18.08
N ALA A 370 20.18 -16.62 18.33
CA ALA A 370 21.43 -17.13 17.74
C ALA A 370 21.69 -18.62 18.02
N GLU A 371 21.21 -19.17 19.14
CA GLU A 371 21.28 -20.61 19.45
C GLU A 371 20.13 -21.44 18.84
N LEU A 372 19.39 -20.88 17.88
CA LEU A 372 18.21 -21.47 17.21
C LEU A 372 17.03 -21.83 18.15
N ARG A 373 17.03 -21.33 19.39
CA ARG A 373 15.95 -21.55 20.36
C ARG A 373 14.82 -20.57 20.13
N CYS A 374 13.58 -21.05 20.15
CA CYS A 374 12.40 -20.22 20.01
C CYS A 374 12.28 -19.25 21.20
N THR A 375 12.19 -17.95 20.90
CA THR A 375 12.04 -16.89 21.92
C THR A 375 10.63 -16.30 21.91
N LYS A 376 9.96 -16.30 20.76
CA LYS A 376 8.58 -15.83 20.58
C LYS A 376 7.89 -16.66 19.51
N LEU A 377 6.61 -16.98 19.75
CA LEU A 377 5.68 -17.51 18.76
C LEU A 377 4.43 -16.62 18.75
N ASN A 378 3.99 -16.23 17.56
CA ASN A 378 2.86 -15.32 17.36
C ASN A 378 1.96 -15.83 16.22
N ARG A 379 0.73 -15.30 16.15
CA ARG A 379 -0.02 -15.27 14.88
C ARG A 379 0.63 -14.27 13.90
N PRO A 380 0.39 -14.39 12.59
CA PRO A 380 0.78 -13.40 11.59
C PRO A 380 0.26 -11.99 11.93
N TRP A 381 0.84 -10.97 11.29
CA TRP A 381 0.43 -9.58 11.43
C TRP A 381 -0.83 -9.25 10.62
N ASP A 382 -1.92 -8.95 11.31
CA ASP A 382 -3.13 -8.39 10.72
C ASP A 382 -2.91 -6.92 10.36
N ARG A 383 -3.28 -6.54 9.14
CA ARG A 383 -3.05 -5.19 8.59
C ARG A 383 -4.34 -4.37 8.71
N PHE A 384 -4.25 -3.17 9.27
CA PHE A 384 -5.39 -2.27 9.48
C PHE A 384 -5.34 -1.08 8.52
N LEU A 385 -4.16 -0.48 8.39
CA LEU A 385 -3.83 0.55 7.39
C LEU A 385 -2.68 0.02 6.53
N VAL A 386 -2.78 0.20 5.22
CA VAL A 386 -1.64 0.13 4.30
C VAL A 386 -1.65 1.39 3.44
N THR A 387 -0.68 2.28 3.67
CA THR A 387 -0.49 3.51 2.89
C THR A 387 0.84 3.42 2.15
N HIS A 388 0.76 3.26 0.83
CA HIS A 388 1.91 3.41 -0.06
C HIS A 388 2.02 4.87 -0.48
N TYR A 389 3.12 5.52 -0.12
CA TYR A 389 3.46 6.86 -0.57
C TYR A 389 4.58 6.76 -1.60
N VAL A 390 4.17 6.84 -2.87
CA VAL A 390 5.06 6.78 -4.04
C VAL A 390 5.71 8.14 -4.24
N ARG A 391 7.03 8.15 -4.39
CA ARG A 391 7.85 9.37 -4.41
C ARG A 391 8.59 9.51 -5.75
N SER A 392 8.76 10.75 -6.18
CA SER A 392 9.52 11.11 -7.39
C SER A 392 11.05 10.94 -7.22
N GLN A 393 11.48 10.68 -5.98
CA GLN A 393 12.84 10.31 -5.57
C GLN A 393 12.75 9.05 -4.71
N MET A 394 13.74 8.16 -4.79
CA MET A 394 13.83 7.02 -3.89
C MET A 394 14.28 7.43 -2.48
N PRO A 395 13.89 6.72 -1.42
CA PRO A 395 12.96 5.59 -1.42
C PRO A 395 11.50 6.03 -1.47
N ASP A 396 10.61 5.12 -1.88
CA ASP A 396 9.19 5.18 -1.53
C ASP A 396 9.00 4.90 -0.03
N LEU A 397 7.83 5.22 0.53
CA LEU A 397 7.48 4.92 1.91
C LEU A 397 6.23 4.05 2.00
N ARG A 398 6.27 3.02 2.85
CA ARG A 398 5.10 2.19 3.20
C ARG A 398 4.80 2.32 4.68
N PHE A 399 3.69 2.98 5.00
CA PHE A 399 3.15 3.06 6.36
C PHE A 399 2.15 1.92 6.55
N VAL A 400 2.37 1.07 7.55
CA VAL A 400 1.51 -0.08 7.89
C VAL A 400 1.12 -0.03 9.35
N VAL A 401 -0.17 0.16 9.63
CA VAL A 401 -0.71 -0.11 10.98
C VAL A 401 -1.02 -1.59 11.04
N ARG A 402 -0.35 -2.32 11.94
CA ARG A 402 -0.51 -3.76 12.13
C ARG A 402 -0.77 -4.11 13.59
N ALA A 403 -1.51 -5.18 13.82
CA ALA A 403 -1.74 -5.76 15.15
C ALA A 403 -1.70 -7.29 15.08
N ARG A 404 -1.68 -7.95 16.24
CA ARG A 404 -1.68 -9.40 16.35
C ARG A 404 -2.76 -9.87 17.31
N HIS A 405 -3.49 -10.91 16.93
CA HIS A 405 -4.38 -11.59 17.85
C HIS A 405 -3.61 -12.39 18.92
N PRO A 406 -4.09 -12.43 20.17
CA PRO A 406 -3.44 -13.18 21.24
C PRO A 406 -3.54 -14.69 20.98
N ILE A 407 -2.40 -15.36 21.02
CA ILE A 407 -2.27 -16.81 20.88
C ILE A 407 -2.40 -17.51 22.25
N LYS A 408 -3.04 -18.68 22.29
CA LYS A 408 -3.24 -19.45 23.54
C LYS A 408 -1.88 -19.90 24.08
N LYS A 409 -1.55 -19.59 25.35
CA LYS A 409 -0.25 -19.93 25.96
C LYS A 409 0.17 -21.40 25.76
N ARG A 410 -0.77 -22.34 25.90
CA ARG A 410 -0.57 -23.79 25.66
C ARG A 410 0.03 -24.15 24.29
N ILE A 411 -0.18 -23.29 23.29
CA ILE A 411 0.37 -23.45 21.94
C ILE A 411 1.80 -22.90 21.95
N VAL A 412 1.99 -21.65 22.41
CA VAL A 412 3.32 -20.99 22.51
C VAL A 412 4.33 -21.86 23.27
N ASP A 413 3.95 -22.34 24.46
CA ASP A 413 4.83 -23.14 25.33
C ASP A 413 5.40 -24.37 24.59
N ALA A 414 4.59 -25.06 23.78
CA ALA A 414 5.00 -26.23 23.01
C ALA A 414 6.02 -25.94 21.90
N TYR A 415 6.13 -24.69 21.43
CA TYR A 415 7.19 -24.28 20.48
C TYR A 415 8.39 -23.64 21.19
N LEU A 416 8.23 -23.10 22.40
CA LEU A 416 9.35 -22.63 23.22
C LEU A 416 10.20 -23.79 23.75
N GLU A 417 9.59 -24.97 23.95
CA GLU A 417 10.24 -26.19 24.42
C GLU A 417 10.76 -27.11 23.28
N ALA A 418 10.46 -26.79 22.00
CA ALA A 418 10.80 -27.63 20.85
C ALA A 418 12.07 -27.17 20.11
N ASP A 419 12.89 -28.14 19.69
CA ASP A 419 13.85 -27.96 18.60
C ASP A 419 13.07 -27.67 17.29
N ILE A 420 13.19 -26.46 16.73
CA ILE A 420 12.52 -26.09 15.47
C ILE A 420 13.47 -26.16 14.29
N LEU A 421 14.65 -25.57 14.43
CA LEU A 421 15.72 -25.58 13.42
C LEU A 421 17.00 -26.17 14.00
N ARG A 422 17.81 -26.78 13.14
CA ARG A 422 19.15 -27.27 13.50
C ARG A 422 20.18 -26.78 12.49
N SER A 423 21.26 -26.19 13.00
CA SER A 423 22.44 -25.86 12.20
C SER A 423 23.14 -27.14 11.77
N THR A 424 23.42 -27.24 10.47
CA THR A 424 24.44 -28.10 9.89
C THR A 424 25.64 -27.24 9.52
N ARG A 425 26.73 -27.83 8.99
CA ARG A 425 27.96 -27.09 8.68
C ARG A 425 27.76 -25.93 7.70
N ASP A 426 26.89 -26.12 6.71
CA ASP A 426 26.74 -25.23 5.56
C ASP A 426 25.28 -24.81 5.30
N SER A 427 24.33 -25.22 6.16
CA SER A 427 22.89 -24.91 6.02
C SER A 427 22.12 -25.04 7.33
N VAL A 428 20.93 -24.43 7.41
CA VAL A 428 19.99 -24.62 8.53
C VAL A 428 18.81 -25.48 8.05
N GLN A 429 18.47 -26.53 8.80
CA GLN A 429 17.43 -27.49 8.43
C GLN A 429 16.27 -27.47 9.45
N SER A 430 15.05 -27.69 8.97
CA SER A 430 13.89 -27.94 9.84
C SER A 430 14.05 -29.28 10.56
N VAL A 431 13.85 -29.27 11.87
CA VAL A 431 13.77 -30.47 12.72
C VAL A 431 12.48 -30.49 13.56
N LEU A 432 11.55 -29.58 13.24
CA LEU A 432 10.25 -29.46 13.89
C LEU A 432 9.46 -30.77 13.78
N SER A 433 8.83 -31.20 14.87
CA SER A 433 8.02 -32.41 14.90
C SER A 433 6.73 -32.21 14.08
N PRO A 434 6.29 -33.14 13.21
CA PRO A 434 5.13 -32.94 12.32
C PRO A 434 3.81 -32.56 13.02
N GLU A 435 3.63 -32.96 14.30
CA GLU A 435 2.48 -32.54 15.12
C GLU A 435 2.40 -31.02 15.36
N LEU A 436 3.53 -30.32 15.21
CA LEU A 436 3.70 -28.88 15.31
C LEU A 436 3.73 -28.19 13.92
N GLY A 437 3.55 -28.95 12.83
CA GLY A 437 3.57 -28.46 11.46
C GLY A 437 4.97 -28.32 10.87
N ASP A 438 5.05 -27.65 9.72
CA ASP A 438 6.25 -27.57 8.88
C ASP A 438 6.76 -26.13 8.80
N VAL A 439 8.08 -25.95 8.80
CA VAL A 439 8.72 -24.64 8.58
C VAL A 439 8.70 -24.32 7.08
N CYS A 440 7.76 -23.47 6.65
CA CYS A 440 7.63 -23.04 5.27
C CYS A 440 8.56 -21.88 4.88
N TYR A 441 9.13 -21.17 5.86
CA TYR A 441 10.05 -20.06 5.61
C TYR A 441 11.09 -19.90 6.71
N CYS A 442 12.32 -19.51 6.35
CA CYS A 442 13.35 -19.08 7.30
C CYS A 442 14.26 -17.99 6.71
N CYS A 443 14.54 -16.96 7.51
CA CYS A 443 15.63 -16.01 7.25
C CYS A 443 16.45 -15.74 8.52
N GLU A 444 17.77 -15.63 8.36
CA GLU A 444 18.64 -15.00 9.33
C GLU A 444 18.46 -13.48 9.30
N ARG A 445 18.62 -12.85 10.46
CA ARG A 445 18.49 -11.41 10.66
C ARG A 445 19.56 -10.91 11.62
N VAL A 446 20.40 -9.98 11.20
CA VAL A 446 21.22 -9.18 12.11
C VAL A 446 20.49 -7.86 12.35
N ILE A 447 20.03 -7.65 13.58
CA ILE A 447 19.15 -6.53 13.95
C ILE A 447 19.87 -5.57 14.90
N ARG A 448 19.79 -4.27 14.61
CA ARG A 448 20.20 -3.16 15.50
C ARG A 448 19.00 -2.26 15.74
N LYS A 449 18.83 -1.74 16.96
CA LYS A 449 17.71 -0.86 17.32
C LYS A 449 18.15 0.34 18.13
N TRP A 450 17.74 1.53 17.71
CA TRP A 450 17.84 2.77 18.48
C TRP A 450 16.44 3.21 18.87
N ALA A 451 16.26 3.80 20.05
CA ALA A 451 14.98 4.32 20.50
C ALA A 451 15.08 5.74 21.08
N MET A 452 14.02 6.51 20.87
CA MET A 452 13.75 7.78 21.54
C MET A 452 12.30 7.86 22.01
N ARG A 453 11.99 8.88 22.80
CA ARG A 453 10.60 9.27 23.08
C ARG A 453 10.24 10.48 22.21
N THR A 454 9.10 10.41 21.53
CA THR A 454 8.59 11.50 20.67
C THR A 454 8.11 12.69 21.48
N GLN A 455 7.84 13.82 20.82
CA GLN A 455 7.26 15.01 21.47
C GLN A 455 5.85 14.71 22.00
N THR A 456 5.09 13.91 21.25
CA THR A 456 3.77 13.38 21.63
C THR A 456 3.81 12.28 22.71
N GLY A 457 4.99 11.79 23.08
CA GLY A 457 5.20 10.93 24.24
C GLY A 457 5.13 9.42 23.97
N VAL A 458 5.06 8.96 22.72
CA VAL A 458 5.23 7.53 22.35
C VAL A 458 6.71 7.17 22.21
N THR A 459 7.02 5.88 22.11
CA THR A 459 8.40 5.41 21.82
C THR A 459 8.55 5.21 20.32
N LEU A 460 9.51 5.91 19.71
CA LEU A 460 9.94 5.72 18.32
C LEU A 460 11.21 4.88 18.30
N GLN A 461 11.22 3.81 17.50
CA GLN A 461 12.38 2.93 17.30
C GLN A 461 12.83 2.99 15.84
N LEU A 462 14.12 3.25 15.60
CA LEU A 462 14.78 2.98 14.33
C LEU A 462 15.26 1.53 14.40
N VAL A 463 14.96 0.74 13.37
CA VAL A 463 15.43 -0.63 13.25
C VAL A 463 16.24 -0.77 11.96
N GLU A 464 17.50 -1.16 12.10
CA GLU A 464 18.31 -1.75 11.02
C GLU A 464 18.08 -3.26 11.07
N THR A 465 17.69 -3.86 9.95
CA THR A 465 17.70 -5.32 9.77
C THR A 465 18.50 -5.65 8.52
N ARG A 466 19.61 -6.38 8.68
CA ARG A 466 20.21 -7.14 7.57
C ARG A 466 19.55 -8.50 7.55
N ARG A 467 18.96 -8.87 6.41
CA ARG A 467 18.20 -10.11 6.27
C ARG A 467 18.84 -10.99 5.21
N THR A 468 19.09 -12.25 5.56
CA THR A 468 19.60 -13.28 4.65
C THR A 468 18.62 -14.45 4.65
N PRO A 469 17.82 -14.63 3.59
CA PRO A 469 16.93 -15.78 3.46
C PRO A 469 17.72 -17.10 3.44
N LEU A 470 17.21 -18.13 4.13
CA LEU A 470 17.86 -19.44 4.30
C LEU A 470 17.00 -20.61 3.82
N ILE A 471 15.68 -20.51 3.99
CA ILE A 471 14.71 -21.45 3.42
C ILE A 471 13.71 -20.61 2.62
N ILE A 472 13.83 -20.71 1.30
CA ILE A 472 13.07 -19.92 0.32
C ILE A 472 12.12 -20.81 -0.48
N THR A 473 10.92 -20.31 -0.72
CA THR A 473 9.84 -20.99 -1.46
C THR A 473 9.69 -20.50 -2.90
N LYS A 474 10.28 -19.34 -3.24
CA LYS A 474 10.15 -18.68 -4.54
C LYS A 474 11.53 -18.26 -5.05
N ALA A 475 11.77 -18.49 -6.34
CA ALA A 475 12.99 -18.04 -7.01
C ALA A 475 13.13 -16.52 -6.88
N GLY A 476 14.35 -16.07 -6.56
CA GLY A 476 14.64 -14.64 -6.38
C GLY A 476 14.46 -14.07 -4.97
N ASP A 477 14.06 -14.81 -3.92
CA ASP A 477 14.33 -14.42 -2.51
C ASP A 477 15.79 -14.71 -2.12
N GLU A 478 16.72 -14.43 -3.03
CA GLU A 478 18.12 -14.85 -2.98
C GLU A 478 19.02 -13.62 -2.77
N GLY A 479 19.61 -13.49 -1.58
CA GLY A 479 20.62 -12.49 -1.25
C GLY A 479 20.44 -11.82 0.12
N GLU A 480 21.54 -11.30 0.68
CA GLU A 480 21.47 -10.39 1.83
C GLU A 480 20.87 -9.05 1.40
N ARG A 481 19.94 -8.50 2.19
CA ARG A 481 19.41 -7.15 2.02
C ARG A 481 19.35 -6.36 3.31
N LEU A 482 19.63 -5.06 3.21
CA LEU A 482 19.53 -4.10 4.31
C LEU A 482 18.14 -3.45 4.28
N GLU A 483 17.46 -3.43 5.43
CA GLU A 483 16.12 -2.89 5.62
C GLU A 483 16.16 -1.85 6.75
N TYR A 484 15.65 -0.64 6.51
CA TYR A 484 15.44 0.39 7.52
C TYR A 484 13.95 0.69 7.70
N GLU A 485 13.49 0.64 8.96
CA GLU A 485 12.11 0.93 9.33
C GLU A 485 12.01 1.70 10.64
N TRP A 486 11.03 2.62 10.72
CA TRP A 486 10.51 3.07 12.02
C TRP A 486 9.50 2.03 12.55
N ILE A 487 9.59 1.71 13.84
CA ILE A 487 8.54 1.02 14.58
C ILE A 487 8.06 1.91 15.73
N VAL A 488 6.75 2.06 15.85
CA VAL A 488 6.09 2.82 16.90
C VAL A 488 4.96 1.98 17.48
N VAL A 489 5.05 1.65 18.77
CA VAL A 489 3.92 1.03 19.48
C VAL A 489 2.81 2.08 19.59
N LEU A 490 1.62 1.74 19.09
CA LEU A 490 0.50 2.68 19.07
C LEU A 490 -0.13 2.79 20.47
N PRO A 491 -0.44 4.02 20.92
CA PRO A 491 -0.85 4.26 22.30
C PRO A 491 -2.25 3.72 22.56
N GLN A 492 -2.48 3.20 23.76
CA GLN A 492 -3.79 2.76 24.20
C GLN A 492 -4.67 3.94 24.61
N LYS A 493 -6.00 3.75 24.51
CA LYS A 493 -7.03 4.77 24.86
C LYS A 493 -6.90 5.33 26.28
N ALA A 494 -6.25 4.60 27.19
CA ALA A 494 -5.97 5.02 28.55
C ALA A 494 -4.86 6.09 28.67
N GLU A 495 -3.95 6.17 27.69
CA GLU A 495 -2.75 7.03 27.72
C GLU A 495 -3.04 8.50 27.38
N ARG A 496 -4.19 8.78 26.75
CA ARG A 496 -4.69 10.15 26.44
C ARG A 496 -3.74 11.03 25.62
N ILE A 497 -2.97 10.43 24.72
CA ILE A 497 -2.11 11.15 23.77
C ILE A 497 -2.96 11.86 22.71
N ASP A 498 -2.51 13.03 22.25
CA ASP A 498 -3.11 13.75 21.12
C ASP A 498 -2.78 13.01 19.81
N ILE A 499 -3.80 12.39 19.22
CA ILE A 499 -3.64 11.54 18.04
C ILE A 499 -3.46 12.36 16.76
N ALA A 500 -4.00 13.59 16.69
CA ALA A 500 -3.79 14.46 15.54
C ALA A 500 -2.34 14.93 15.50
N ALA A 501 -1.82 15.42 16.64
CA ALA A 501 -0.41 15.79 16.77
C ALA A 501 0.53 14.60 16.53
N LEU A 502 0.21 13.42 17.08
CA LEU A 502 0.96 12.18 16.83
C LEU A 502 0.97 11.80 15.35
N SER A 503 -0.15 11.92 14.65
CA SER A 503 -0.23 11.55 13.24
C SER A 503 0.63 12.47 12.35
N THR A 504 0.63 13.78 12.62
CA THR A 504 1.56 14.71 11.95
C THR A 504 3.02 14.39 12.28
N GLU A 505 3.37 14.17 13.56
CA GLU A 505 4.75 13.84 13.95
C GLU A 505 5.27 12.57 13.25
N LEU A 506 4.40 11.55 13.09
CA LEU A 506 4.73 10.29 12.41
C LEU A 506 4.85 10.43 10.88
N TRP A 507 4.07 11.32 10.26
CA TRP A 507 4.22 11.66 8.85
C TRP A 507 5.57 12.36 8.61
N ASP A 508 5.95 13.29 9.48
CA ASP A 508 7.23 14.00 9.42
C ASP A 508 8.43 13.05 9.62
N TYR A 509 8.38 12.13 10.59
CA TYR A 509 9.43 11.10 10.75
C TYR A 509 9.55 10.20 9.52
N GLY A 510 8.43 9.84 8.86
CA GLY A 510 8.45 9.10 7.60
C GLY A 510 9.20 9.85 6.49
N ASN A 511 8.83 11.11 6.24
CA ASN A 511 9.48 11.95 5.25
C ASN A 511 10.97 12.21 5.58
N LEU A 512 11.31 12.32 6.86
CA LEU A 512 12.69 12.45 7.34
C LEU A 512 13.53 11.20 7.01
N LEU A 513 12.98 9.99 7.21
CA LEU A 513 13.67 8.74 6.85
C LEU A 513 13.96 8.66 5.36
N ALA A 514 12.97 8.97 4.52
CA ALA A 514 13.18 8.97 3.07
C ALA A 514 14.27 9.97 2.64
N LYS A 515 14.23 11.19 3.17
CA LYS A 515 15.19 12.25 2.84
C LYS A 515 16.64 11.93 3.23
N GLU A 516 16.85 11.22 4.32
CA GLU A 516 18.21 10.86 4.78
C GLU A 516 18.72 9.56 4.14
N LEU A 517 17.83 8.75 3.55
CA LEU A 517 18.18 7.61 2.71
C LEU A 517 18.40 7.99 1.23
N GLU A 518 17.77 9.07 0.74
CA GLU A 518 17.83 9.55 -0.65
C GLU A 518 19.22 9.43 -1.31
N PRO A 519 20.31 9.97 -0.74
CA PRO A 519 21.61 10.02 -1.42
C PRO A 519 22.22 8.65 -1.74
N GLY A 520 21.99 7.64 -0.89
CA GLY A 520 22.40 6.26 -1.17
C GLY A 520 21.35 5.43 -1.90
N MET A 521 20.14 5.98 -2.13
CA MET A 521 19.05 5.31 -2.84
C MET A 521 18.89 5.76 -4.31
N GLU A 522 19.62 6.78 -4.77
CA GLU A 522 19.51 7.31 -6.13
C GLU A 522 19.74 6.23 -7.21
N GLU A 523 20.69 5.32 -7.00
CA GLU A 523 20.99 4.21 -7.94
C GLU A 523 19.84 3.21 -8.09
N PHE A 524 19.00 3.05 -7.06
CA PHE A 524 17.81 2.21 -7.13
C PHE A 524 16.63 2.89 -7.81
N LEU A 525 16.72 4.19 -8.14
CA LEU A 525 15.64 4.92 -8.82
C LEU A 525 15.39 4.30 -10.19
N SER A 526 14.46 3.35 -10.22
CA SER A 526 13.93 2.78 -11.43
C SER A 526 13.21 3.88 -12.21
N HIS A 527 13.96 4.55 -13.09
CA HIS A 527 13.39 5.13 -14.29
C HIS A 527 12.46 4.06 -14.89
N THR A 528 11.18 4.39 -15.03
CA THR A 528 10.25 3.57 -15.79
C THR A 528 10.92 3.22 -17.11
N MET A 529 10.90 1.94 -17.50
CA MET A 529 11.46 1.49 -18.77
C MET A 529 11.10 2.52 -19.84
N THR A 530 12.11 3.15 -20.45
CA THR A 530 11.88 4.00 -21.61
C THR A 530 11.11 3.15 -22.59
N ALA A 531 9.84 3.48 -22.80
CA ALA A 531 8.99 2.74 -23.72
C ALA A 531 9.73 2.72 -25.05
N ALA A 532 9.98 1.53 -25.59
CA ALA A 532 10.60 1.35 -26.90
C ALA A 532 9.59 1.81 -27.96
N ALA A 533 9.39 3.11 -28.05
CA ALA A 533 8.46 3.80 -28.93
C ALA A 533 9.06 3.93 -30.34
N SER A 534 9.58 2.80 -30.83
CA SER A 534 10.21 2.61 -32.13
C SER A 534 10.39 1.10 -32.36
N TYR A 535 9.34 0.42 -32.84
CA TYR A 535 9.24 0.06 -34.26
C TYR A 535 7.77 -0.13 -34.64
#